data_AF-A0A8S0TYX2-F1
#
_entry.id   AF-A0A8S0TYX2-F1
#
_cell.length_a   1.000
_cell.length_b   1.000
_cell.length_c   1.000
_cell.angle_alpha   90.00
_cell.angle_beta   90.00
_cell.angle_gamma   90.00
#
_symmetry.space_group_name_H-M   'P 1'
#
loop_
_entity.id
_entity.type
_entity.pdbx_description
1 polymer ?
#
loop_
_entity_poly.entity_id
_entity_poly.type
_entity_poly.pdbx_seq_one_letter_code
_entity_poly.pdbx_strand_id
1 'polypeptide(L)'
;MDPITVAVLDSENNQFPLKLEMEESSGCEYEKEVEPSLKVKVKFEKAEKLIQKLNQMKFQILLDLEKRKADRDYFKTLLQTQPYWGRVFGPVYKKKEQLKYLKESLDVLQESTAEGNYRMIQKLCHQLQYGKKNFAEERRILREINHAEEERVKISSDADKKRRQQSHWALGEIPDTKGGIKDQINIMLRELEDLKNKQMPFILHENKLRKDKAAAEKDNCFLERQLEDIGKKKHKLYCIVEYYPIHRTNYAN
;
A
#
# COMPACT_ATOMS: atom_id res chain seq x y z
N MET A 1 -36.48 17.73 -0.43
CA MET A 1 -35.12 17.19 -0.31
C MET A 1 -34.67 16.93 -1.73
N ASP A 2 -34.06 17.94 -2.34
CA ASP A 2 -33.76 17.95 -3.76
C ASP A 2 -32.53 17.06 -4.07
N PRO A 3 -32.47 16.42 -5.25
CA PRO A 3 -31.35 15.58 -5.62
C PRO A 3 -30.20 16.46 -6.12
N ILE A 4 -29.07 16.43 -5.41
CA ILE A 4 -27.83 17.05 -5.87
C ILE A 4 -27.27 16.20 -7.02
N THR A 5 -27.32 16.78 -8.20
CA THR A 5 -26.75 16.27 -9.45
C THR A 5 -25.23 16.30 -9.33
N VAL A 6 -24.58 15.14 -9.37
CA VAL A 6 -23.12 15.02 -9.43
C VAL A 6 -22.71 15.27 -10.88
N ALA A 7 -22.18 16.46 -11.15
CA ALA A 7 -21.50 16.73 -12.41
C ALA A 7 -20.15 16.01 -12.39
N VAL A 8 -20.07 14.94 -13.18
CA VAL A 8 -18.82 14.34 -13.64
C VAL A 8 -18.13 15.39 -14.51
N LEU A 9 -16.99 15.91 -14.05
CA LEU A 9 -16.11 16.73 -14.88
C LEU A 9 -15.05 15.80 -15.46
N ASP A 10 -15.27 15.45 -16.73
CA ASP A 10 -14.32 14.76 -17.59
C ASP A 10 -12.98 15.51 -17.61
N SER A 11 -11.91 14.78 -17.28
CA SER A 11 -10.54 15.28 -17.22
C SER A 11 -9.85 15.26 -18.59
N GLU A 12 -10.54 15.70 -19.63
CA GLU A 12 -10.00 15.72 -20.99
C GLU A 12 -10.19 17.11 -21.61
N ASN A 13 -9.39 18.08 -21.18
CA ASN A 13 -9.04 19.25 -22.00
C ASN A 13 -7.96 20.12 -21.30
N ASN A 14 -6.74 19.61 -21.24
CA ASN A 14 -5.56 20.44 -21.02
C ASN A 14 -4.50 20.08 -22.08
N GLN A 15 -4.86 20.32 -23.34
CA GLN A 15 -3.92 20.34 -24.44
C GLN A 15 -3.84 21.80 -24.92
N PHE A 16 -2.89 22.56 -24.37
CA PHE A 16 -2.37 23.74 -25.05
C PHE A 16 -1.05 23.34 -25.74
N PRO A 17 -1.02 23.16 -27.08
CA PRO A 17 0.21 23.23 -27.81
C PRO A 17 0.41 24.67 -28.27
N LEU A 18 1.22 25.46 -27.56
CA LEU A 18 1.79 26.67 -28.15
C LEU A 18 2.98 26.23 -29.02
N LYS A 19 2.69 25.71 -30.22
CA LYS A 19 3.61 25.78 -31.36
C LYS A 19 3.55 27.23 -31.87
N LEU A 20 4.63 27.98 -31.67
CA LEU A 20 4.89 29.20 -32.43
C LEU A 20 5.59 28.75 -33.71
N GLU A 21 4.82 28.61 -34.79
CA GLU A 21 5.36 28.50 -36.15
C GLU A 21 5.84 29.90 -36.57
N MET A 22 7.09 29.95 -37.02
CA MET A 22 7.67 31.08 -37.75
C MET A 22 7.65 30.72 -39.23
N GLU A 23 6.79 31.36 -40.01
CA GLU A 23 6.95 31.51 -41.48
C GLU A 23 6.46 32.93 -41.82
N GLU A 24 7.38 33.84 -42.12
CA GLU A 24 7.84 34.20 -43.47
C GLU A 24 6.80 34.97 -44.27
N SER A 25 6.77 36.29 -44.08
CA SER A 25 6.16 37.22 -45.03
C SER A 25 7.25 37.83 -45.91
N SER A 26 7.42 37.26 -47.11
CA SER A 26 8.08 37.92 -48.23
C SER A 26 7.16 39.01 -48.79
N GLY A 27 7.66 40.23 -48.88
CA GLY A 27 6.92 41.35 -49.45
C GLY A 27 7.65 42.65 -49.13
N CYS A 28 8.68 42.95 -49.91
CA CYS A 28 9.30 44.27 -49.95
C CYS A 28 8.23 45.29 -50.32
N GLU A 29 8.09 46.37 -49.55
CA GLU A 29 8.03 47.73 -50.08
C GLU A 29 7.97 48.80 -48.97
N TYR A 30 8.88 49.76 -49.09
CA TYR A 30 9.04 51.03 -48.37
C TYR A 30 9.43 50.98 -46.88
N GLU A 31 10.75 50.90 -46.67
CA GLU A 31 11.42 51.46 -45.50
C GLU A 31 11.06 52.95 -45.38
N LYS A 32 10.13 53.27 -44.47
CA LYS A 32 10.21 54.52 -43.73
C LYS A 32 11.07 54.24 -42.50
N GLU A 33 12.22 54.90 -42.45
CA GLU A 33 13.17 54.92 -41.34
C GLU A 33 12.45 55.30 -40.04
N VAL A 34 11.96 54.29 -39.32
CA VAL A 34 11.62 54.44 -37.90
C VAL A 34 12.95 54.34 -37.16
N GLU A 35 13.36 55.46 -36.57
CA GLU A 35 14.60 55.60 -35.81
C GLU A 35 14.91 54.35 -34.96
N PRO A 36 16.18 53.90 -34.93
CA PRO A 36 16.62 52.79 -34.07
C PRO A 36 16.18 52.96 -32.60
N SER A 37 16.09 54.21 -32.12
CA SER A 37 15.65 54.63 -30.78
C SER A 37 14.23 54.13 -30.43
N LEU A 38 13.28 54.24 -31.36
CA LEU A 38 11.87 53.88 -31.20
C LEU A 38 11.68 52.36 -31.13
N LYS A 39 12.42 51.60 -31.95
CA LYS A 39 12.39 50.13 -31.94
C LYS A 39 12.89 49.55 -30.62
N VAL A 40 13.90 50.17 -30.01
CA VAL A 40 14.43 49.71 -28.70
C VAL A 40 13.47 50.07 -27.56
N LYS A 41 12.85 51.25 -27.58
CA LYS A 41 11.84 51.64 -26.58
C LYS A 41 10.62 50.70 -26.58
N VAL A 42 10.14 50.31 -27.75
CA VAL A 42 9.03 49.34 -27.89
C VAL A 42 9.43 47.95 -27.35
N LYS A 43 10.68 47.51 -27.53
CA LYS A 43 11.18 46.25 -26.95
C LYS A 43 11.25 46.30 -25.42
N PHE A 44 11.66 47.45 -24.86
CA PHE A 44 11.71 47.69 -23.42
C PHE A 44 10.33 47.64 -22.77
N GLU A 45 9.36 48.40 -23.29
CA GLU A 45 7.98 48.41 -22.76
C GLU A 45 7.32 47.02 -22.84
N LYS A 46 7.60 46.26 -23.90
CA LYS A 46 7.16 44.86 -24.01
C LYS A 46 7.80 43.97 -22.92
N ALA A 47 9.09 44.15 -22.65
CA ALA A 47 9.80 43.40 -21.62
C ALA A 47 9.26 43.71 -20.20
N GLU A 48 9.00 44.98 -19.87
CA GLU A 48 8.43 45.39 -18.59
C GLU A 48 7.02 44.80 -18.37
N LYS A 49 6.15 44.86 -19.38
CA LYS A 49 4.82 44.25 -19.32
C LYS A 49 4.90 42.74 -19.09
N LEU A 50 5.85 42.05 -19.74
CA LEU A 50 6.08 40.63 -19.52
C LEU A 50 6.61 40.34 -18.10
N ILE A 51 7.51 41.17 -17.56
CA ILE A 51 8.01 41.04 -16.18
C ILE A 51 6.85 41.19 -15.18
N GLN A 52 5.96 42.17 -15.37
CA GLN A 52 4.79 42.35 -14.51
C GLN A 52 3.86 41.13 -14.54
N LYS A 53 3.57 40.60 -15.73
CA LYS A 53 2.77 39.37 -15.88
C LYS A 53 3.41 38.16 -15.20
N LEU A 54 4.73 38.00 -15.34
CA LEU A 54 5.48 36.93 -14.68
C LEU A 54 5.49 37.08 -13.15
N ASN A 55 5.54 38.30 -12.61
CA ASN A 55 5.44 38.53 -11.17
C ASN A 55 4.06 38.15 -10.63
N GLN A 56 2.98 38.47 -11.35
CA GLN A 56 1.62 38.06 -10.97
C GLN A 56 1.48 36.54 -10.97
N MET A 57 1.98 35.86 -12.00
CA MET A 57 2.00 34.39 -12.05
C MET A 57 2.82 33.79 -10.91
N LYS A 58 4.01 34.35 -10.63
CA LYS A 58 4.86 33.90 -9.52
C LYS A 58 4.12 33.99 -8.18
N PHE A 59 3.40 35.08 -7.95
CA PHE A 59 2.64 35.27 -6.71
C PHE A 59 1.56 34.19 -6.56
N GLN A 60 0.80 33.90 -7.61
CA GLN A 60 -0.22 32.84 -7.56
C GLN A 60 0.39 31.45 -7.33
N ILE A 61 1.48 31.12 -8.01
CA ILE A 61 2.16 29.84 -7.83
C ILE A 61 2.70 29.69 -6.39
N LEU A 62 3.17 30.77 -5.77
CA LEU A 62 3.62 30.73 -4.37
C LEU A 62 2.47 30.44 -3.41
N LEU A 63 1.30 31.05 -3.61
CA LEU A 63 0.09 30.77 -2.81
C LEU A 63 -0.34 29.30 -2.96
N ASP A 64 -0.38 28.79 -4.18
CA ASP A 64 -0.72 27.39 -4.45
C ASP A 64 0.29 26.43 -3.81
N LEU A 65 1.59 26.76 -3.88
CA LEU A 65 2.65 25.97 -3.28
C LEU A 65 2.53 25.90 -1.76
N GLU A 66 2.23 27.03 -1.10
CA GLU A 66 2.02 27.07 0.34
C GLU A 66 0.85 26.17 0.76
N LYS A 67 -0.27 26.27 0.05
CA LYS A 67 -1.44 25.40 0.27
C LYS A 67 -1.10 23.92 0.09
N ARG A 68 -0.40 23.56 -0.99
CA ARG A 68 -0.01 22.16 -1.26
C ARG A 68 1.02 21.61 -0.28
N LYS A 69 1.89 22.46 0.28
CA LYS A 69 2.79 22.08 1.38
C LYS A 69 2.01 21.82 2.66
N ALA A 70 1.04 22.66 2.98
CA ALA A 70 0.14 22.46 4.12
C ALA A 70 -0.67 21.15 3.97
N ASP A 71 -1.24 20.87 2.80
CA ASP A 71 -1.95 19.61 2.50
C ASP A 71 -1.04 18.39 2.76
N ARG A 72 0.19 18.40 2.22
CA ARG A 72 1.17 17.33 2.43
C ARG A 72 1.45 17.10 3.91
N ASP A 73 1.69 18.17 4.66
CA ASP A 73 2.04 18.09 6.07
C ASP A 73 0.85 17.64 6.93
N TYR A 74 -0.37 18.04 6.56
CA TYR A 74 -1.61 17.53 7.13
C TYR A 74 -1.73 16.01 6.93
N PHE A 75 -1.60 15.51 5.70
CA PHE A 75 -1.68 14.06 5.43
C PHE A 75 -0.56 13.28 6.13
N LYS A 76 0.66 13.84 6.19
CA LYS A 76 1.78 13.24 6.91
C LYS A 76 1.46 13.11 8.41
N THR A 77 0.91 14.16 9.01
CA THR A 77 0.53 14.16 10.42
C THR A 77 -0.55 13.11 10.68
N LEU A 78 -1.61 13.10 9.86
CA LEU A 78 -2.66 12.10 9.98
C LEU A 78 -2.10 10.68 9.95
N LEU A 79 -1.23 10.35 8.98
CA LEU A 79 -0.61 9.03 8.87
C LEU A 79 0.23 8.65 10.10
N GLN A 80 0.92 9.61 10.71
CA GLN A 80 1.76 9.37 11.90
C GLN A 80 0.95 9.20 13.18
N THR A 81 -0.16 9.93 13.31
CA THR A 81 -0.95 9.95 14.55
C THR A 81 -1.99 8.85 14.65
N GLN A 82 -2.06 7.90 13.70
CA GLN A 82 -3.15 6.91 13.72
C GLN A 82 -2.95 5.84 14.81
N PRO A 83 -3.81 5.79 15.84
CA PRO A 83 -3.60 4.95 17.02
C PRO A 83 -4.14 3.51 16.84
N TYR A 84 -4.52 3.11 15.62
CA TYR A 84 -5.29 1.88 15.41
C TYR A 84 -4.44 0.61 15.33
N TRP A 85 -3.11 0.69 15.20
CA TRP A 85 -2.26 -0.50 15.04
C TRP A 85 -2.44 -1.50 16.20
N GLY A 86 -2.41 -1.03 17.45
CA GLY A 86 -2.62 -1.90 18.61
C GLY A 86 -4.06 -2.43 18.74
N ARG A 87 -5.06 -1.56 18.51
CA ARG A 87 -6.47 -1.87 18.78
C ARG A 87 -7.15 -2.68 17.67
N VAL A 88 -6.80 -2.39 16.42
CA VAL A 88 -7.47 -2.95 15.23
C VAL A 88 -6.61 -4.03 14.59
N PHE A 89 -5.28 -3.86 14.54
CA PHE A 89 -4.37 -4.83 13.91
C PHE A 89 -3.83 -5.90 14.87
N GLY A 90 -3.59 -5.54 16.13
CA GLY A 90 -3.12 -6.46 17.17
C GLY A 90 -3.95 -7.75 17.32
N PRO A 91 -5.29 -7.69 17.39
CA PRO A 91 -6.12 -8.90 17.53
C PRO A 91 -5.97 -9.90 16.39
N VAL A 92 -5.78 -9.44 15.15
CA VAL A 92 -5.58 -10.33 14.00
C VAL A 92 -4.25 -11.06 14.08
N TYR A 93 -3.18 -10.38 14.50
CA TYR A 93 -1.88 -11.03 14.69
C TYR A 93 -1.97 -12.13 15.75
N LYS A 94 -2.58 -11.83 16.91
CA LYS A 94 -2.77 -12.81 17.99
C LYS A 94 -3.57 -14.03 17.52
N LYS A 95 -4.68 -13.83 16.80
CA LYS A 95 -5.49 -14.94 16.27
C LYS A 95 -4.75 -15.75 15.21
N LYS A 96 -3.91 -15.14 14.37
CA LYS A 96 -3.07 -15.87 13.41
C LYS A 96 -2.08 -16.80 14.10
N GLU A 97 -1.43 -16.33 15.15
CA GLU A 97 -0.53 -17.17 15.97
C GLU A 97 -1.30 -18.32 16.62
N GLN A 98 -2.43 -18.04 17.26
CA GLN A 98 -3.31 -19.08 17.83
C GLN A 98 -3.73 -20.14 16.81
N LEU A 99 -4.09 -19.72 15.60
CA LEU A 99 -4.46 -20.62 14.52
C LEU A 99 -3.29 -21.48 14.05
N LYS A 100 -2.07 -20.93 14.05
CA LYS A 100 -0.84 -21.68 13.73
C LYS A 100 -0.62 -22.81 14.73
N TYR A 101 -0.71 -22.52 16.03
CA TYR A 101 -0.59 -23.53 17.07
C TYR A 101 -1.66 -24.63 16.96
N LEU A 102 -2.91 -24.28 16.67
CA LEU A 102 -3.98 -25.27 16.48
C LEU A 102 -3.72 -26.19 15.28
N LYS A 103 -3.19 -25.64 14.18
CA LYS A 103 -2.82 -26.43 13.00
C LYS A 103 -1.67 -27.38 13.31
N GLU A 104 -0.61 -26.89 13.95
CA GLU A 104 0.51 -27.73 14.38
C GLU A 104 0.05 -28.84 15.34
N SER A 105 -0.86 -28.54 16.27
CA SER A 105 -1.45 -29.54 17.17
C SER A 105 -2.29 -30.57 16.42
N LEU A 106 -3.02 -30.14 15.38
CA LEU A 106 -3.81 -31.03 14.53
C LEU A 106 -2.90 -31.94 13.69
N ASP A 107 -1.78 -31.42 13.20
CA ASP A 107 -0.80 -32.17 12.41
C ASP A 107 -0.13 -33.24 13.28
N VAL A 108 0.24 -32.93 14.53
CA VAL A 108 0.74 -33.93 15.50
C VAL A 108 -0.25 -35.06 15.74
N LEU A 109 -1.56 -34.76 15.77
CA LEU A 109 -2.59 -35.79 15.90
C LEU A 109 -2.77 -36.62 14.62
N GLN A 110 -2.54 -36.04 13.44
CA GLN A 110 -2.60 -36.74 12.15
C GLN A 110 -1.37 -37.61 11.90
N GLU A 111 -0.19 -37.17 12.34
CA GLU A 111 1.07 -37.92 12.25
C GLU A 111 1.19 -39.03 13.31
N SER A 112 0.27 -39.08 14.27
CA SER A 112 0.22 -40.20 15.21
C SER A 112 -0.10 -41.50 14.46
N THR A 113 0.91 -42.37 14.35
CA THR A 113 0.83 -43.77 13.88
C THR A 113 -0.21 -44.60 14.64
N ALA A 114 -0.82 -44.04 15.69
CA ALA A 114 -1.95 -44.59 16.44
C ALA A 114 -3.14 -45.01 15.56
N GLU A 115 -3.47 -44.25 14.52
CA GLU A 115 -4.61 -44.57 13.64
C GLU A 115 -4.27 -45.72 12.65
N GLY A 116 -3.00 -45.83 12.25
CA GLY A 116 -2.47 -46.98 11.51
C GLY A 116 -2.40 -48.24 12.37
N ASN A 117 -1.90 -48.12 13.60
CA ASN A 117 -1.84 -49.20 14.58
C ASN A 117 -3.24 -49.69 14.97
N TYR A 118 -4.23 -48.78 15.06
CA TYR A 118 -5.62 -49.15 15.29
C TYR A 118 -6.21 -50.01 14.17
N ARG A 119 -5.98 -49.66 12.89
CA ARG A 119 -6.42 -50.48 11.75
C ARG A 119 -5.70 -51.84 11.70
N MET A 120 -4.41 -51.85 12.06
CA MET A 120 -3.62 -53.08 12.13
C MET A 120 -4.16 -54.02 13.24
N ILE A 121 -4.43 -53.50 14.43
CA ILE A 121 -5.04 -54.24 15.55
C ILE A 121 -6.41 -54.79 15.13
N GLN A 122 -7.28 -53.98 14.53
CA GLN A 122 -8.58 -54.45 14.03
C GLN A 122 -8.44 -55.60 13.02
N LYS A 123 -7.49 -55.51 12.09
CA LYS A 123 -7.22 -56.56 11.10
C LYS A 123 -6.73 -57.85 11.78
N LEU A 124 -5.82 -57.75 12.75
CA LEU A 124 -5.29 -58.90 13.49
C LEU A 124 -6.36 -59.55 14.39
N CYS A 125 -7.22 -58.76 15.04
CA CYS A 125 -8.38 -59.23 15.79
C CYS A 125 -9.39 -59.95 14.89
N HIS A 126 -9.70 -59.38 13.73
CA HIS A 126 -10.56 -60.04 12.73
C HIS A 126 -9.94 -61.36 12.25
N GLN A 127 -8.64 -61.38 11.98
CA GLN A 127 -7.95 -62.63 11.65
C GLN A 127 -8.09 -63.64 12.79
N LEU A 128 -7.97 -63.26 14.07
CA LEU A 128 -8.12 -64.16 15.23
C LEU A 128 -9.52 -64.74 15.35
N GLN A 129 -10.54 -63.92 15.09
CA GLN A 129 -11.94 -64.35 15.20
C GLN A 129 -12.39 -65.27 14.07
N TYR A 130 -11.87 -65.08 12.85
CA TYR A 130 -12.42 -65.73 11.66
C TYR A 130 -11.42 -66.56 10.83
N GLY A 131 -10.13 -66.57 11.19
CA GLY A 131 -9.11 -67.34 10.48
C GLY A 131 -8.96 -68.77 11.02
N LYS A 132 -8.83 -69.76 10.14
CA LYS A 132 -8.34 -71.10 10.54
C LYS A 132 -6.85 -70.98 10.89
N LYS A 133 -6.49 -71.26 12.15
CA LYS A 133 -5.15 -71.04 12.67
C LYS A 133 -4.72 -72.19 13.56
N ASN A 134 -3.42 -72.44 13.60
CA ASN A 134 -2.83 -73.30 14.63
C ASN A 134 -2.44 -72.46 15.87
N PHE A 135 -2.20 -73.14 16.99
CA PHE A 135 -1.80 -72.49 18.24
C PHE A 135 -0.55 -71.60 18.12
N ALA A 136 0.39 -71.92 17.23
CA ALA A 136 1.60 -71.13 17.02
C ALA A 136 1.29 -69.79 16.32
N GLU A 137 0.39 -69.81 15.34
CA GLU A 137 -0.10 -68.62 14.62
C GLU A 137 -0.96 -67.74 15.51
N GLU A 138 -1.84 -68.31 16.34
CA GLU A 138 -2.62 -67.54 17.33
C GLU A 138 -1.69 -66.83 18.31
N ARG A 139 -0.70 -67.55 18.86
CA ARG A 139 0.28 -66.96 19.80
C ARG A 139 1.18 -65.90 19.14
N ARG A 140 1.44 -66.00 17.84
CA ARG A 140 2.15 -64.97 17.08
C ARG A 140 1.29 -63.72 16.92
N ILE A 141 0.04 -63.88 16.51
CA ILE A 141 -0.87 -62.75 16.25
C ILE A 141 -1.21 -61.99 17.55
N LEU A 142 -1.37 -62.70 18.67
CA LEU A 142 -1.53 -62.06 19.98
C LEU A 142 -0.31 -61.21 20.39
N ARG A 143 0.91 -61.67 20.07
CA ARG A 143 2.14 -60.88 20.31
C ARG A 143 2.19 -59.63 19.43
N GLU A 144 1.78 -59.74 18.17
CA GLU A 144 1.70 -58.59 17.25
C GLU A 144 0.65 -57.57 17.70
N ILE A 145 -0.50 -58.02 18.23
CA ILE A 145 -1.52 -57.14 18.83
C ILE A 145 -0.96 -56.41 20.05
N ASN A 146 -0.37 -57.13 21.00
CA ASN A 146 0.20 -56.52 22.21
C ASN A 146 1.27 -55.48 21.86
N HIS A 147 2.15 -55.79 20.91
CA HIS A 147 3.19 -54.86 20.48
C HIS A 147 2.59 -53.59 19.84
N ALA A 148 1.61 -53.73 18.95
CA ALA A 148 0.92 -52.61 18.34
C ALA A 148 0.12 -51.77 19.36
N GLU A 149 -0.44 -52.40 20.40
CA GLU A 149 -1.11 -51.72 21.52
C GLU A 149 -0.12 -50.94 22.39
N GLU A 150 1.03 -51.52 22.75
CA GLU A 150 2.08 -50.84 23.50
C GLU A 150 2.64 -49.63 22.75
N GLU A 151 2.90 -49.76 21.44
CA GLU A 151 3.32 -48.64 20.62
C GLU A 151 2.25 -47.56 20.54
N ARG A 152 0.98 -47.93 20.35
CA ARG A 152 -0.15 -47.00 20.35
C ARG A 152 -0.25 -46.22 21.66
N VAL A 153 -0.10 -46.87 22.81
CA VAL A 153 -0.13 -46.22 24.14
C VAL A 153 1.05 -45.27 24.32
N LYS A 154 2.25 -45.67 23.90
CA LYS A 154 3.44 -44.80 23.94
C LYS A 154 3.26 -43.55 23.07
N ILE A 155 2.82 -43.73 21.83
CA ILE A 155 2.58 -42.63 20.88
C ILE A 155 1.49 -41.68 21.41
N SER A 156 0.39 -42.23 21.96
CA SER A 156 -0.67 -41.43 22.57
C SER A 156 -0.16 -40.61 23.75
N SER A 157 0.67 -41.22 24.62
CA SER A 157 1.25 -40.53 25.78
C SER A 157 2.22 -39.41 25.39
N ASP A 158 3.07 -39.63 24.38
CA ASP A 158 4.04 -38.64 23.92
C ASP A 158 3.38 -37.51 23.13
N ALA A 159 2.36 -37.82 22.31
CA ALA A 159 1.54 -36.83 21.62
C ALA A 159 0.73 -35.98 22.62
N ASP A 160 0.13 -36.60 23.65
CA ASP A 160 -0.58 -35.88 24.72
C ASP A 160 0.35 -34.98 25.53
N LYS A 161 1.59 -35.41 25.81
CA LYS A 161 2.60 -34.58 26.51
C LYS A 161 3.04 -33.38 25.68
N LYS A 162 3.39 -33.59 24.40
CA LYS A 162 3.76 -32.49 23.48
C LYS A 162 2.61 -31.50 23.29
N ARG A 163 1.38 -32.01 23.15
CA ARG A 163 0.16 -31.16 23.07
C ARG A 163 -0.02 -30.33 24.33
N ARG A 164 -0.02 -30.93 25.52
CA ARG A 164 -0.24 -30.20 26.78
C ARG A 164 0.84 -29.13 27.03
N GLN A 165 2.09 -29.37 26.62
CA GLN A 165 3.15 -28.37 26.68
C GLN A 165 2.94 -27.19 25.73
N GLN A 166 2.41 -27.43 24.52
CA GLN A 166 2.19 -26.38 23.52
C GLN A 166 0.88 -25.60 23.74
N SER A 167 -0.17 -26.26 24.22
CA SER A 167 -1.52 -25.68 24.33
C SER A 167 -1.72 -24.68 25.46
N HIS A 168 -1.05 -24.88 26.60
CA HIS A 168 -1.36 -24.15 27.84
C HIS A 168 -0.97 -22.65 27.77
N TRP A 169 -0.01 -22.29 26.92
CA TRP A 169 0.48 -20.91 26.79
C TRP A 169 -0.31 -20.05 25.78
N ALA A 170 -0.98 -20.66 24.80
CA ALA A 170 -1.57 -19.93 23.67
C ALA A 170 -3.10 -19.84 23.69
N LEU A 171 -3.78 -20.82 24.31
CA LEU A 171 -5.19 -21.10 24.00
C LEU A 171 -6.09 -21.41 25.21
N GLY A 172 -5.54 -21.59 26.42
CA GLY A 172 -6.32 -22.03 27.58
C GLY A 172 -6.71 -23.51 27.46
N GLU A 173 -8.00 -23.82 27.53
CA GLU A 173 -8.52 -25.19 27.31
C GLU A 173 -8.72 -25.45 25.81
N ILE A 174 -7.84 -26.27 25.22
CA ILE A 174 -8.07 -26.80 23.88
C ILE A 174 -8.93 -28.06 23.98
N PRO A 175 -9.94 -28.25 23.12
CA PRO A 175 -10.66 -29.51 23.02
C PRO A 175 -9.69 -30.68 22.80
N ASP A 176 -9.76 -31.71 23.65
CA ASP A 176 -8.84 -32.86 23.63
C ASP A 176 -9.03 -33.79 22.41
N THR A 177 -9.92 -33.44 21.48
CA THR A 177 -10.25 -34.28 20.32
C THR A 177 -9.89 -33.59 19.00
N LYS A 178 -9.50 -34.41 18.01
CA LYS A 178 -9.29 -33.98 16.62
C LYS A 178 -10.48 -33.20 16.06
N GLY A 179 -11.71 -33.61 16.44
CA GLY A 179 -12.95 -32.91 16.07
C GLY A 179 -13.01 -31.52 16.69
N GLY A 180 -12.83 -31.42 18.02
CA GLY A 180 -12.89 -30.12 18.70
C GLY A 180 -11.79 -29.14 18.28
N ILE A 181 -10.58 -29.61 17.94
CA ILE A 181 -9.53 -28.75 17.37
C ILE A 181 -9.96 -28.21 15.99
N LYS A 182 -10.53 -29.05 15.13
CA LYS A 182 -11.04 -28.60 13.82
C LYS A 182 -12.17 -27.58 13.97
N ASP A 183 -13.09 -27.80 14.90
CA ASP A 183 -14.18 -26.86 15.17
C ASP A 183 -13.63 -25.52 15.68
N GLN A 184 -12.65 -25.56 16.58
CA GLN A 184 -12.00 -24.36 17.08
C GLN A 184 -11.25 -23.59 15.99
N ILE A 185 -10.54 -24.29 15.08
CA ILE A 185 -9.93 -23.68 13.89
C ILE A 185 -11.00 -22.97 13.06
N ASN A 186 -12.14 -23.62 12.79
CA ASN A 186 -13.22 -23.04 11.99
C ASN A 186 -13.84 -21.80 12.65
N ILE A 187 -14.02 -21.82 13.98
CA ILE A 187 -14.46 -20.64 14.74
C ILE A 187 -13.45 -19.51 14.59
N MET A 188 -12.16 -19.76 14.82
CA MET A 188 -11.13 -18.74 14.70
C MET A 188 -10.99 -18.18 13.29
N LEU A 189 -11.14 -19.01 12.25
CA LEU A 189 -11.12 -18.54 10.86
C LEU A 189 -12.25 -17.54 10.60
N ARG A 190 -13.47 -17.80 11.10
CA ARG A 190 -14.60 -16.88 10.98
C ARG A 190 -14.33 -15.58 11.72
N GLU A 191 -13.90 -15.65 12.98
CA GLU A 191 -13.58 -14.45 13.77
C GLU A 191 -12.44 -13.63 13.14
N LEU A 192 -11.45 -14.29 12.56
CA LEU A 192 -10.33 -13.64 11.88
C LEU A 192 -10.80 -12.95 10.59
N GLU A 193 -11.77 -13.52 9.89
CA GLU A 193 -12.41 -12.86 8.75
C GLU A 193 -13.22 -11.64 9.17
N ASP A 194 -13.99 -11.72 10.26
CA ASP A 194 -14.71 -10.58 10.82
C ASP A 194 -13.76 -9.45 11.23
N LEU A 195 -12.60 -9.79 11.81
CA LEU A 195 -11.59 -8.81 12.18
C LEU A 195 -10.93 -8.17 10.95
N LYS A 196 -10.67 -8.93 9.88
CA LYS A 196 -10.18 -8.36 8.61
C LYS A 196 -11.20 -7.42 7.99
N ASN A 197 -12.48 -7.79 8.02
CA ASN A 197 -13.56 -6.92 7.54
C ASN A 197 -13.60 -5.60 8.33
N LYS A 198 -13.36 -5.65 9.64
CA LYS A 198 -13.20 -4.46 10.48
C LYS A 198 -11.93 -3.67 10.19
N GLN A 199 -10.85 -4.31 9.75
CA GLN A 199 -9.60 -3.65 9.33
C GLN A 199 -9.72 -2.94 7.99
N MET A 200 -10.52 -3.48 7.07
CA MET A 200 -10.57 -3.02 5.68
C MET A 200 -10.81 -1.52 5.51
N PRO A 201 -11.76 -0.88 6.24
CA PRO A 201 -11.96 0.56 6.14
C PRO A 201 -10.72 1.37 6.54
N PHE A 202 -9.96 0.91 7.53
CA PHE A 202 -8.72 1.58 7.98
C PHE A 202 -7.63 1.46 6.91
N ILE A 203 -7.47 0.28 6.32
CA ILE A 203 -6.51 0.05 5.22
C ILE A 203 -6.86 0.93 4.02
N LEU A 204 -8.15 0.99 3.65
CA LEU A 204 -8.61 1.84 2.55
C LEU A 204 -8.37 3.33 2.84
N HIS A 205 -8.64 3.77 4.07
CA HIS A 205 -8.41 5.14 4.50
C HIS A 205 -6.91 5.50 4.50
N GLU A 206 -6.05 4.64 5.05
CA GLU A 206 -4.59 4.84 5.04
C GLU A 206 -4.06 4.90 3.60
N ASN A 207 -4.50 3.98 2.73
CA ASN A 207 -4.14 3.98 1.31
C ASN A 207 -4.59 5.26 0.60
N LYS A 208 -5.77 5.78 0.92
CA LYS A 208 -6.25 7.06 0.40
C LYS A 208 -5.34 8.21 0.84
N LEU A 209 -5.03 8.31 2.13
CA LEU A 209 -4.14 9.35 2.66
C LEU A 209 -2.74 9.29 2.01
N ARG A 210 -2.20 8.09 1.78
CA ARG A 210 -0.92 7.92 1.07
C ARG A 210 -0.99 8.43 -0.38
N LYS A 211 -2.08 8.14 -1.09
CA LYS A 211 -2.30 8.65 -2.46
C LYS A 211 -2.45 10.17 -2.49
N ASP A 212 -3.25 10.73 -1.58
CA ASP A 212 -3.48 12.17 -1.49
C ASP A 212 -2.18 12.92 -1.15
N LYS A 213 -1.37 12.38 -0.23
CA LYS A 213 -0.03 12.89 0.08
C LYS A 213 0.88 12.87 -1.16
N ALA A 214 0.93 11.75 -1.88
CA ALA A 214 1.78 11.62 -3.08
C ALA A 214 1.34 12.59 -4.19
N ALA A 215 0.03 12.82 -4.34
CA ALA A 215 -0.50 13.82 -5.26
C ALA A 215 -0.04 15.24 -4.86
N ALA A 216 -0.15 15.60 -3.58
CA ALA A 216 0.34 16.90 -3.09
C ALA A 216 1.86 17.06 -3.28
N GLU A 217 2.66 16.02 -3.09
CA GLU A 217 4.11 16.04 -3.36
C GLU A 217 4.41 16.26 -4.85
N LYS A 218 3.68 15.59 -5.75
CA LYS A 218 3.82 15.78 -7.20
C LYS A 218 3.45 17.20 -7.63
N ASP A 219 2.35 17.74 -7.11
CA ASP A 219 1.92 19.12 -7.36
C ASP A 219 2.98 20.12 -6.87
N ASN A 220 3.53 19.92 -5.66
CA ASN A 220 4.62 20.74 -5.13
C ASN A 220 5.84 20.76 -6.07
N CYS A 221 6.30 19.59 -6.52
CA CYS A 221 7.42 19.50 -7.46
C CYS A 221 7.12 20.21 -8.79
N PHE A 222 5.89 20.12 -9.29
CA PHE A 222 5.49 20.80 -10.51
C PHE A 222 5.49 22.33 -10.35
N LEU A 223 4.94 22.85 -9.25
CA LEU A 223 4.92 24.28 -8.95
C LEU A 223 6.33 24.84 -8.72
N GLU A 224 7.22 24.08 -8.05
CA GLU A 224 8.63 24.46 -7.86
C GLU A 224 9.37 24.59 -9.21
N ARG A 225 9.14 23.68 -10.15
CA ARG A 225 9.69 23.80 -11.52
C ARG A 225 9.16 25.01 -12.26
N GLN A 226 7.85 25.31 -12.13
CA GLN A 226 7.29 26.52 -12.74
C GLN A 226 7.92 27.80 -12.18
N LEU A 227 8.19 27.86 -10.87
CA LEU A 227 8.89 28.99 -10.26
C LEU A 227 10.31 29.15 -10.82
N GLU A 228 11.02 28.04 -11.01
CA GLU A 228 12.35 28.04 -11.62
C GLU A 228 12.31 28.57 -13.06
N ASP A 229 11.35 28.12 -13.86
CA ASP A 229 11.16 28.56 -15.24
C ASP A 229 10.78 30.04 -15.34
N ILE A 230 9.92 30.53 -14.44
CA ILE A 230 9.62 31.95 -14.32
C ILE A 230 10.89 32.73 -13.96
N GLY A 231 11.71 32.22 -13.02
CA GLY A 231 12.99 32.80 -12.66
C GLY A 231 13.93 32.95 -13.86
N LYS A 232 14.09 31.89 -14.66
CA LYS A 232 14.90 31.89 -15.89
C LYS A 232 14.38 32.89 -16.92
N LYS A 233 13.07 32.92 -17.18
CA LYS A 233 12.44 33.89 -18.12
C LYS A 233 12.62 35.32 -17.66
N LYS A 234 12.42 35.58 -16.37
CA LYS A 234 12.55 36.91 -15.78
C LYS A 234 13.99 37.41 -15.84
N HIS A 235 14.98 36.55 -15.56
CA HIS A 235 16.39 36.90 -15.68
C HIS A 235 16.75 37.35 -17.11
N LYS A 236 16.30 36.60 -18.14
CA LYS A 236 16.49 37.00 -19.55
C LYS A 236 15.88 38.36 -19.88
N LEU A 237 14.67 38.64 -19.37
CA LEU A 237 14.00 39.92 -19.57
C LEU A 237 14.71 41.06 -18.83
N TYR A 238 15.21 40.82 -17.63
CA TYR A 238 16.01 41.82 -16.90
C TYR A 238 17.29 42.19 -17.64
N CYS A 239 17.98 41.23 -18.27
CA CYS A 239 19.13 41.56 -19.13
C CYS A 239 18.74 42.51 -20.27
N ILE A 240 17.51 42.46 -20.82
CA ILE A 240 17.06 43.40 -21.85
C ILE A 240 16.78 44.78 -21.27
N VAL A 241 16.19 44.82 -20.07
CA VAL A 241 15.82 46.06 -19.36
C VAL A 241 17.05 46.78 -18.81
N GLU A 242 18.01 46.06 -18.23
CA GLU A 242 19.25 46.61 -17.64
C GLU A 242 20.27 47.10 -18.67
N TYR A 243 20.22 46.65 -19.92
CA TYR A 243 21.07 47.17 -21.00
C TYR A 243 20.55 48.48 -21.60
N TYR A 244 19.29 48.86 -21.35
CA TYR A 244 18.67 50.07 -21.90
C TYR A 244 19.23 51.41 -21.35
N PRO A 245 19.59 51.56 -20.06
CA PRO A 245 20.17 52.79 -19.52
C PRO A 245 21.54 53.12 -20.13
N ILE A 246 22.32 52.12 -20.56
CA ILE A 246 23.69 52.29 -21.09
C ILE A 246 23.68 52.98 -22.46
N HIS A 247 22.60 52.84 -23.24
CA HIS A 247 22.46 53.50 -24.54
C HIS A 247 21.82 54.90 -24.47
N ARG A 248 21.32 55.33 -23.30
CA ARG A 248 20.77 56.69 -23.13
C ARG A 248 21.84 57.73 -22.83
N THR A 249 22.95 57.35 -22.19
CA THR A 249 24.02 58.27 -21.79
C THR A 249 25.06 58.54 -22.88
N ASN A 250 25.06 57.76 -23.97
CA ASN A 250 26.04 57.91 -25.07
C ASN A 250 25.56 58.78 -26.24
N TYR A 251 24.34 59.34 -26.17
CA TYR A 251 23.79 60.26 -27.19
C TYR A 251 23.39 61.63 -26.61
N ALA A 252 23.83 61.94 -25.39
CA ALA A 252 23.66 63.24 -24.76
C ALA A 252 25.05 63.84 -24.47
N ASN A 253 25.77 64.21 -25.53
CA ASN A 253 26.87 65.18 -25.54
C ASN A 253 26.92 65.84 -26.91
#